data_AF-A0A7Y3MK37-F1
#
_entry.id   AF-A0A7Y3MK37-F1
#
_cell.length_a   1.000
_cell.length_b   1.000
_cell.length_c   1.000
_cell.angle_alpha   90.00
_cell.angle_beta   90.00
_cell.angle_gamma   90.00
#
_symmetry.space_group_name_H-M   'P 1'
#
loop_
_entity.id
_entity.type
_entity.pdbx_description
1 polymer ?
#
loop_
_entity_poly.entity_id
_entity_poly.type
_entity_poly.pdbx_seq_one_letter_code
_entity_poly.pdbx_strand_id
1 'polypeptide(L)' 'DPDHIDVNLEVLIAAQLTKFLSASFGIQALYDHDIIVPKTEDNDRPGRGTQFKQVIGIGLSHSIGD' A
#
# COMPACT_ATOMS: atom_id res chain seq x y z
N ASP A 1 0.43 -13.74 18.48
CA ASP A 1 -0.03 -14.09 17.14
C ASP A 1 -0.13 -12.87 16.26
N PRO A 2 0.82 -12.68 15.33
CA PRO A 2 0.74 -11.67 14.27
C PRO A 2 -0.22 -12.08 13.12
N ASP A 3 -0.99 -13.15 13.29
CA ASP A 3 -1.79 -13.80 12.24
C ASP A 3 -3.26 -13.35 12.18
N HIS A 4 -3.69 -12.37 12.97
CA HIS A 4 -5.11 -12.01 13.09
C HIS A 4 -5.50 -10.70 12.39
N ILE A 5 -4.93 -10.41 11.21
CA ILE A 5 -5.49 -9.37 10.35
C ILE A 5 -6.88 -9.84 9.90
N ASP A 6 -7.93 -9.27 10.50
CA ASP A 6 -9.31 -9.63 10.19
C ASP A 6 -9.68 -9.28 8.75
N VAL A 7 -9.18 -8.15 8.25
CA VAL A 7 -9.49 -7.64 6.91
C VAL A 7 -8.25 -7.07 6.24
N ASN A 8 -7.98 -7.55 5.03
CA ASN A 8 -6.99 -6.99 4.12
C ASN A 8 -7.64 -6.73 2.76
N LEU A 9 -7.72 -5.46 2.37
CA LEU A 9 -8.13 -5.04 1.03
C LEU A 9 -6.93 -4.47 0.30
N GLU A 10 -6.62 -5.03 -0.87
CA GLU A 10 -5.54 -4.58 -1.74
C GLU A 10 -6.10 -4.29 -3.13
N VAL A 11 -5.75 -3.12 -3.67
CA VAL A 11 -6.08 -2.70 -5.03
C VAL A 11 -4.80 -2.24 -5.70
N LEU A 12 -4.43 -2.89 -6.80
CA LEU A 12 -3.32 -2.49 -7.65
C LEU A 12 -3.84 -2.17 -9.05
N ILE A 13 -3.60 -0.94 -9.48
CA ILE A 13 -3.85 -0.49 -10.85
C ILE A 13 -2.49 -0.27 -11.48
N ALA A 14 -2.18 -1.01 -12.55
CA ALA A 14 -0.95 -0.85 -13.31
C ALA A 14 -1.28 -0.56 -14.78
N ALA A 15 -0.56 0.39 -15.37
CA ALA A 15 -0.76 0.82 -16.74
C ALA A 15 0.59 1.06 -17.43
N GLN A 16 0.71 0.56 -18.66
CA GLN A 16 1.74 1.03 -19.58
C GLN A 16 1.21 2.27 -20.30
N LEU A 17 1.79 3.42 -19.97
CA LEU A 17 1.37 4.71 -20.52
C LEU A 17 1.97 4.92 -21.91
N THR A 18 3.22 4.52 -22.10
CA THR A 18 3.89 4.53 -23.41
C THR A 18 4.84 3.33 -23.52
N LYS A 19 5.42 3.10 -24.71
CA LYS A 19 6.46 2.08 -24.92
C LYS A 19 7.69 2.20 -24.00
N PHE A 20 7.88 3.35 -23.35
CA PHE A 20 9.01 3.61 -22.47
C PHE A 20 8.60 3.97 -21.04
N LEU A 21 7.31 4.14 -20.76
CA LEU A 21 6.81 4.64 -19.48
C LEU A 21 5.67 3.76 -18.97
N SER A 22 5.80 3.30 -17.74
CA SER A 22 4.75 2.63 -16.99
C SER A 22 4.47 3.38 -15.68
N ALA A 23 3.26 3.20 -15.16
CA ALA A 23 2.89 3.68 -13.85
C ALA A 23 2.02 2.64 -13.13
N SER A 24 2.09 2.64 -11.82
CA SER A 24 1.24 1.82 -10.97
C SER A 24 0.75 2.63 -9.77
N PHE A 25 -0.46 2.33 -9.32
CA PHE A 25 -1.05 2.89 -8.12
C PHE A 25 -1.62 1.76 -7.29
N GLY A 26 -1.10 1.62 -6.07
CA GLY A 26 -1.51 0.63 -5.09
C GLY A 26 -2.20 1.31 -3.92
N ILE A 27 -3.34 0.77 -3.51
CA ILE A 27 -4.02 1.08 -2.25
C ILE A 27 -4.08 -0.20 -1.43
N GLN A 28 -3.79 -0.11 -0.14
CA GLN A 28 -4.02 -1.18 0.81
C GLN A 28 -4.74 -0.63 2.05
N ALA A 29 -5.74 -1.35 2.52
CA ALA A 29 -6.43 -1.10 3.78
C ALA A 29 -6.35 -2.36 4.65
N LEU A 30 -5.78 -2.23 5.83
CA LEU A 30 -5.65 -3.29 6.82
C LEU A 30 -6.47 -2.94 8.06
N TYR A 31 -7.24 -3.90 8.56
CA TYR A 31 -7.89 -3.79 9.86
C TYR A 31 -7.66 -5.07 10.64
N ASP A 32 -7.28 -4.88 11.89
CA ASP A 32 -7.06 -5.94 12.88
C ASP A 32 -7.70 -5.46 14.19
N HIS A 33 -8.51 -6.30 14.78
CA HIS A 33 -9.19 -6.02 16.02
C HIS A 33 -8.22 -6.12 17.20
N ASP A 34 -7.26 -7.02 17.22
CA ASP A 34 -6.43 -7.30 18.39
C ASP A 34 -5.13 -6.49 18.43
N ILE A 35 -4.73 -5.89 17.31
CA ILE A 35 -3.55 -5.02 17.26
C ILE A 35 -3.93 -3.57 17.58
N ILE A 36 -3.27 -3.03 18.61
CA ILE A 36 -3.35 -1.62 18.97
C ILE A 36 -2.32 -0.85 18.14
N VAL A 37 -2.79 0.11 17.34
CA VAL A 37 -1.93 0.95 16.51
C VAL A 37 -1.78 2.36 17.09
N PRO A 38 -0.61 3.00 16.90
CA PRO A 38 -0.45 4.43 17.14
C PRO A 38 -1.49 5.23 16.37
N LYS A 39 -2.26 6.09 17.04
CA LYS A 39 -3.14 7.06 16.35
C LYS A 39 -2.50 8.44 16.19
N THR A 40 -1.41 8.68 16.90
CA THR A 40 -0.67 9.95 16.94
C THR A 40 0.82 9.65 16.92
N GLU A 41 1.63 10.56 16.37
CA GLU A 41 3.09 10.39 16.29
C GLU A 41 3.72 10.23 17.68
N ASP A 42 3.20 10.93 18.68
CA ASP A 42 3.66 10.86 20.06
C ASP A 42 3.16 9.61 20.82
N ASN A 43 2.45 8.69 20.15
CA ASN A 43 1.91 7.46 20.73
C ASN A 43 0.99 7.61 21.96
N ASP A 44 0.58 8.83 22.31
CA ASP A 44 -0.17 9.11 23.55
C ASP A 44 -1.58 8.49 23.62
N ARG A 45 -2.14 8.06 22.48
CA ARG A 45 -3.48 7.43 22.41
C ARG A 45 -3.49 6.25 21.45
N PRO A 46 -2.86 5.13 21.82
CA PRO A 46 -2.86 3.95 20.98
C PRO A 46 -4.27 3.33 21.02
N GLY A 47 -4.75 2.84 19.87
CA GLY A 47 -6.09 2.25 19.80
C GLY A 47 -6.31 1.47 18.52
N ARG A 48 -7.38 0.69 18.49
CA ARG A 48 -7.81 -0.03 17.28
C ARG A 48 -8.13 0.95 16.15
N GLY A 49 -7.72 0.62 14.94
CA GLY A 49 -7.93 1.48 13.78
C GLY A 49 -7.57 0.80 12.46
N THR A 50 -8.20 1.26 11.39
CA THR A 50 -7.84 0.86 10.02
C THR A 50 -6.55 1.56 9.62
N GLN A 51 -5.61 0.81 9.08
CA GLN A 51 -4.36 1.30 8.53
C GLN A 51 -4.48 1.41 7.01
N PHE A 52 -4.18 2.59 6.46
CA PHE A 52 -4.22 2.83 5.01
C PHE A 52 -2.81 3.06 4.48
N LYS A 53 -2.47 2.37 3.39
CA LYS A 53 -1.21 2.56 2.67
C LYS A 53 -1.51 2.85 1.20
N GLN A 54 -0.80 3.82 0.64
CA GLN A 54 -0.88 4.20 -0.76
C GLN A 54 0.52 4.20 -1.35
N VAL A 55 0.69 3.58 -2.51
CA VAL A 55 1.98 3.46 -3.20
C VAL A 55 1.80 3.88 -4.64
N ILE A 56 2.63 4.82 -5.09
CA ILE A 56 2.71 5.20 -6.51
C ILE A 56 4.04 4.68 -7.04
N GLY A 57 4.00 3.96 -8.15
CA GLY A 57 5.15 3.48 -8.88
C GLY A 57 5.21 4.14 -10.26
N ILE A 58 6.40 4.54 -10.69
CA ILE A 58 6.66 5.04 -12.04
C ILE A 58 7.86 4.25 -12.57
N GLY A 59 7.74 3.69 -13.76
CA GLY A 59 8.79 2.90 -14.41
C GLY A 59 9.20 3.49 -15.74
N LEU A 60 10.50 3.62 -15.96
CA LEU A 60 11.08 3.94 -17.27
C LEU A 60 11.74 2.68 -17.84
N SER A 61 11.48 2.42 -19.11
CA SER A 61 12.04 1.28 -19.84
C SER A 61 12.54 1.73 -21.20
N HIS A 62 13.67 1.18 -21.62
CA HIS A 62 14.23 1.42 -22.94
C HIS A 62 14.90 0.12 -23.40
N SER A 63 14.52 -0.38 -24.58
CA SER A 63 15.20 -1.52 -25.19
C SER A 63 16.41 -1.02 -25.96
N ILE A 64 17.59 -1.59 -25.71
CA ILE A 64 18.82 -1.30 -26.44
C ILE A 64 19.08 -2.49 -27.37
N GLY A 65 18.90 -2.27 -28.68
CA GLY A 65 19.08 -3.29 -29.73
C GLY A 65 17.77 -3.97 -30.16
N ASP A 66 17.62 -4.16 -31.48
CA ASP A 66 16.77 -5.21 -32.06
C ASP A 66 17.56 -6.54 -32.07
#